data_AF-A0A8E2D893-F1
#
_entry.id   AF-A0A8E2D893-F1
#
_cell.length_a   1.000
_cell.length_b   1.000
_cell.length_c   1.000
_cell.angle_alpha   90.00
_cell.angle_beta   90.00
_cell.angle_gamma   90.00
#
_symmetry.space_group_name_H-M   'P 1'
#
loop_
_entity.id
_entity.type
_entity.pdbx_description
1 polymer ?
#
loop_
_entity_poly.entity_id
_entity_poly.type
_entity_poly.pdbx_seq_one_letter_code
_entity_poly.pdbx_strand_id
1 'polypeptide(L)'
;MIPIVLSMLFNGFAFGSTYSQLYSAGFSLDFMAKYTLPHSFELVAIWWSAMIGFMIARKLILIIRKHQMPTINEYKLLIINILTVCCVIVLAAFVEVFITVNL
;
A
#
# COMPACT_ATOMS: atom_id res chain seq x y z
N MET A 1 6.11 3.51 -17.96
CA MET A 1 5.61 2.15 -17.65
C MET A 1 6.76 1.15 -17.54
N ILE A 2 7.66 1.08 -18.53
CA ILE A 2 8.90 0.26 -18.52
C ILE A 2 9.78 0.40 -17.25
N PRO A 3 10.07 1.61 -16.73
CA PRO A 3 10.93 1.73 -15.54
C PRO A 3 10.30 1.15 -14.26
N ILE A 4 8.97 1.19 -14.13
CA ILE A 4 8.26 0.65 -12.95
C ILE A 4 8.35 -0.87 -12.93
N VAL A 5 8.14 -1.51 -14.09
CA VAL A 5 8.23 -2.97 -14.22
C VAL A 5 9.66 -3.44 -13.93
N LEU A 6 10.67 -2.73 -14.42
CA LEU A 6 12.07 -3.04 -14.13
C LEU A 6 12.40 -2.92 -12.64
N SER A 7 11.95 -1.86 -11.98
CA SER A 7 12.15 -1.69 -10.54
C SER A 7 11.46 -2.77 -9.71
N MET A 8 10.26 -3.21 -10.11
CA MET A 8 9.57 -4.31 -9.44
C MET A 8 10.28 -5.64 -9.63
N LEU A 9 10.77 -5.93 -10.83
CA LEU A 9 11.57 -7.13 -11.10
C LEU A 9 12.86 -7.13 -10.29
N PHE A 10 13.55 -5.99 -10.20
CA PHE A 10 14.77 -5.86 -9.41
C PHE A 10 14.51 -6.03 -7.91
N ASN A 11 13.45 -5.42 -7.37
CA ASN A 11 13.06 -5.59 -5.98
C ASN A 11 12.64 -7.03 -5.66
N GLY A 12 11.91 -7.70 -6.58
CA GLY A 12 11.54 -9.11 -6.44
C GLY A 12 12.75 -10.04 -6.47
N PHE A 13 13.71 -9.77 -7.36
CA PHE A 13 14.96 -10.52 -7.43
C PHE A 13 15.82 -10.33 -6.17
N ALA A 14 15.96 -9.09 -5.71
CA ALA A 14 16.67 -8.77 -4.47
C ALA A 14 16.03 -9.51 -3.29
N PHE A 15 14.71 -9.43 -3.12
CA PHE A 15 13.97 -10.14 -2.08
C PHE A 15 14.23 -11.66 -2.13
N GLY A 16 14.08 -12.28 -3.31
CA GLY A 16 14.32 -13.72 -3.47
C GLY A 16 15.76 -14.13 -3.14
N SER A 17 16.75 -13.30 -3.49
CA SER A 17 18.16 -13.56 -3.18
C SER A 17 18.42 -13.53 -1.66
N THR A 18 17.86 -12.57 -0.94
CA THR A 18 18.00 -12.46 0.53
C THR A 18 17.25 -13.60 1.22
N TYR A 19 16.06 -13.96 0.72
CA TYR A 19 15.26 -15.06 1.25
C TYR A 19 15.97 -16.41 1.11
N SER A 20 16.61 -16.65 -0.03
CA SER A 20 17.43 -17.86 -0.26
C SER A 20 18.66 -17.92 0.65
N GLN A 21 19.30 -16.78 0.93
CA GLN A 21 20.44 -16.73 1.84
C GLN A 21 20.03 -16.99 3.29
N LEU A 22 18.92 -16.41 3.75
CA LEU A 22 18.37 -16.65 5.09
C LEU A 22 17.97 -18.13 5.27
N TYR A 23 17.35 -18.74 4.25
CA TYR A 23 17.06 -20.17 4.29
C TYR A 23 18.34 -21.02 4.38
N SER A 24 19.37 -20.68 3.60
CA SER A 24 20.67 -21.37 3.61
C SER A 24 21.44 -21.17 4.92
N ALA A 25 21.18 -20.08 5.66
CA ALA A 25 21.72 -19.80 6.98
C ALA A 25 21.02 -20.58 8.12
N GLY A 26 20.02 -21.41 7.80
CA GLY A 26 19.34 -22.28 8.76
C GLY A 26 18.08 -21.70 9.40
N PHE A 27 17.58 -20.56 8.91
CA PHE A 27 16.29 -20.04 9.37
C PHE A 27 15.13 -20.89 8.83
N SER A 28 14.13 -21.14 9.67
CA SER A 28 12.92 -21.86 9.26
C SER A 28 12.05 -20.98 8.35
N LEU A 29 11.36 -21.61 7.39
CA LEU A 29 10.42 -20.92 6.50
C LEU A 29 9.30 -20.23 7.28
N ASP A 30 8.86 -20.84 8.38
CA ASP A 30 7.83 -20.28 9.27
C ASP A 30 8.28 -18.97 9.91
N PHE A 31 9.52 -18.93 10.43
CA PHE A 31 10.11 -17.72 10.98
C PHE A 31 10.22 -16.63 9.92
N MET A 32 10.78 -16.93 8.75
CA MET A 32 10.93 -15.94 7.68
C MET A 32 9.58 -15.42 7.17
N ALA A 33 8.56 -16.27 7.04
CA ALA A 33 7.21 -15.87 6.66
C ALA A 33 6.60 -14.93 7.70
N LYS A 34 6.76 -15.23 9.01
CA LYS A 34 6.21 -14.41 10.09
C LYS A 34 6.70 -12.95 10.05
N TYR A 35 7.95 -12.71 9.67
CA TYR A 35 8.52 -11.36 9.54
C TYR A 35 8.23 -10.67 8.20
N THR A 36 7.95 -11.42 7.13
CA THR A 36 7.76 -10.85 5.77
C THR A 36 6.30 -10.64 5.38
N LEU A 37 5.37 -11.42 5.97
CA LEU A 37 3.93 -11.27 5.73
C LEU A 37 3.36 -9.90 6.12
N PRO A 38 3.67 -9.32 7.30
CA PRO A 38 3.09 -8.05 7.74
C PRO A 38 3.39 -6.91 6.77
N HIS A 39 4.67 -6.78 6.38
CA HIS A 39 5.11 -5.78 5.41
C HIS A 39 4.49 -5.96 4.02
N SER A 40 4.14 -7.19 3.64
CA SER A 40 3.44 -7.43 2.37
C SER A 40 2.02 -6.87 2.38
N PHE A 41 1.32 -6.91 3.52
CA PHE A 41 0.00 -6.31 3.70
C PHE A 41 0.06 -4.77 3.69
N GLU A 42 1.06 -4.18 4.35
CA GLU A 42 1.29 -2.73 4.33
C GLU A 42 1.50 -2.22 2.90
N LEU A 43 2.29 -2.94 2.10
CA LEU A 43 2.56 -2.55 0.71
C LEU A 43 1.27 -2.47 -0.11
N VAL A 44 0.35 -3.42 0.05
CA VAL A 44 -0.95 -3.40 -0.64
C VAL A 44 -1.81 -2.21 -0.18
N ALA A 45 -1.83 -1.93 1.12
CA ALA A 45 -2.53 -0.76 1.67
C ALA A 45 -1.94 0.57 1.18
N ILE A 46 -0.62 0.67 1.05
CA ILE A 46 0.08 1.84 0.49
C ILE A 46 -0.32 2.03 -0.98
N TRP A 47 -0.35 0.97 -1.77
CA TRP A 47 -0.72 1.05 -3.19
C TRP A 47 -2.17 1.48 -3.37
N TRP A 48 -3.08 0.90 -2.59
CA TRP A 48 -4.51 1.23 -2.64
C TRP A 48 -4.77 2.67 -2.20
N SER A 49 -4.14 3.11 -1.09
CA SER A 49 -4.25 4.48 -0.61
C SER A 49 -3.64 5.50 -1.57
N ALA A 50 -2.49 5.20 -2.19
CA ALA A 50 -1.87 6.04 -3.20
C ALA A 50 -2.75 6.20 -4.45
N MET A 51 -3.39 5.11 -4.90
CA MET A 51 -4.32 5.16 -6.03
C MET A 51 -5.51 6.08 -5.74
N ILE A 52 -6.14 5.94 -4.56
CA ILE A 52 -7.28 6.79 -4.17
C ILE A 52 -6.83 8.24 -3.99
N GLY A 53 -5.67 8.48 -3.36
CA GLY A 53 -5.09 9.81 -3.19
C GLY A 53 -4.84 10.49 -4.54
N PHE A 54 -4.31 9.77 -5.52
CA PHE A 54 -4.13 10.27 -6.88
C PHE A 54 -5.46 10.58 -7.57
N MET A 55 -6.48 9.75 -7.40
CA MET A 55 -7.83 10.01 -7.91
C MET A 55 -8.43 11.30 -7.33
N ILE A 56 -8.25 11.54 -6.02
CA ILE A 56 -8.69 12.76 -5.35
C ILE A 56 -7.94 13.98 -5.90
N ALA A 57 -6.62 13.91 -5.96
CA ALA A 57 -5.78 14.99 -6.50
C ALA A 57 -6.15 15.35 -7.94
N ARG A 58 -6.38 14.34 -8.79
CA ARG A 58 -6.83 14.54 -10.17
C ARG A 58 -8.18 15.24 -10.25
N LYS A 59 -9.13 14.87 -9.39
CA LYS A 59 -10.45 15.53 -9.33
C LYS A 59 -10.34 16.98 -8.88
N LEU A 60 -9.53 17.28 -7.86
CA LEU A 60 -9.28 18.65 -7.42
C LEU A 60 -8.68 19.51 -8.54
N ILE A 61 -7.68 19.00 -9.26
CA ILE A 61 -7.08 19.71 -10.40
C ILE A 61 -8.12 20.00 -11.49
N LEU A 62 -9.02 19.05 -11.78
CA LEU A 62 -10.09 19.23 -12.77
C LEU A 62 -11.11 20.28 -12.34
N ILE A 63 -11.46 20.34 -11.05
CA ILE A 63 -12.36 21.35 -10.47
C ILE A 63 -11.74 22.74 -10.61
N ILE A 64 -10.47 22.88 -10.22
CA ILE A 64 -9.71 24.14 -10.35
C ILE A 64 -9.66 24.58 -11.81
N ARG A 65 -9.32 23.66 -12.73
CA ARG A 65 -9.21 23.95 -14.16
C ARG A 65 -10.53 24.36 -14.81
N LYS A 66 -11.66 23.86 -14.30
CA LYS A 66 -13.00 24.18 -14.84
C LYS A 66 -13.64 25.42 -14.20
N HIS A 67 -13.04 26.01 -13.15
CA HIS A 67 -13.64 27.10 -12.36
C HIS A 67 -15.09 26.84 -11.91
N GLN A 68 -15.46 25.56 -11.75
CA GLN A 68 -16.80 25.15 -11.32
C GLN A 68 -16.74 24.68 -9.88
N MET A 69 -17.72 25.07 -9.05
CA MET A 69 -17.84 24.50 -7.72
C MET A 69 -18.21 23.01 -7.82
N PRO A 70 -17.59 22.14 -6.99
CA PRO A 70 -17.95 20.73 -6.97
C PRO A 70 -19.40 20.54 -6.54
N THR A 71 -20.08 19.58 -7.17
CA THR A 71 -21.46 19.24 -6.80
C THR A 71 -21.50 18.48 -5.46
N ILE A 72 -22.65 18.53 -4.76
CA ILE A 72 -22.86 17.84 -3.47
C ILE A 72 -22.51 16.34 -3.56
N ASN A 73 -22.81 15.72 -4.70
CA ASN A 73 -22.49 14.31 -4.96
C ASN A 73 -20.98 14.05 -5.06
N GLU A 74 -20.21 14.96 -5.66
CA GLU A 74 -18.76 14.86 -5.76
C GLU A 74 -18.11 15.03 -4.39
N TYR A 75 -18.63 15.94 -3.56
CA TYR A 75 -18.17 16.13 -2.18
C TYR A 75 -18.41 14.87 -1.33
N LYS A 76 -19.60 14.28 -1.43
CA LYS A 76 -19.94 13.02 -0.74
C LYS A 76 -19.02 11.88 -1.16
N LEU A 77 -18.73 11.75 -2.46
CA LEU A 77 -17.79 10.74 -2.97
C LEU A 77 -16.37 10.98 -2.46
N LEU A 78 -15.92 12.22 -2.38
CA LEU A 78 -14.59 12.59 -1.90
C LEU A 78 -14.42 12.22 -0.41
N ILE A 79 -15.43 12.52 0.40
CA ILE A 79 -15.48 12.12 1.81
C ILE A 79 -15.43 10.59 1.95
N ILE A 80 -16.27 9.86 1.21
CA ILE A 80 -16.30 8.39 1.26
C ILE A 80 -14.92 7.81 0.90
N ASN A 81 -14.28 8.34 -0.13
CA ASN A 81 -12.94 7.91 -0.55
C ASN A 81 -11.87 8.17 0.53
N ILE A 82 -11.90 9.34 1.17
CA ILE A 82 -10.99 9.65 2.29
C ILE A 82 -11.23 8.69 3.46
N LEU A 83 -12.49 8.45 3.83
CA LEU A 83 -12.86 7.57 4.92
C LEU A 83 -12.43 6.12 4.64
N THR A 84 -12.58 5.67 3.40
CA THR A 84 -12.11 4.37 2.94
C THR A 84 -10.59 4.24 3.07
N VAL A 85 -9.82 5.27 2.66
CA VAL A 85 -8.36 5.28 2.81
C VAL A 85 -7.94 5.23 4.27
N CYS A 86 -8.56 6.02 5.14
CA CYS A 86 -8.30 5.97 6.57
C CYS A 86 -8.56 4.56 7.14
N CYS A 87 -9.69 3.93 6.81
CA CYS A 87 -9.98 2.57 7.26
C CYS A 87 -8.92 1.56 6.79
N VAL A 88 -8.49 1.63 5.53
CA VAL A 88 -7.46 0.73 4.98
C VAL A 88 -6.12 0.90 5.70
N ILE A 89 -5.70 2.13 5.95
CA ILE A 89 -4.44 2.42 6.66
C ILE A 89 -4.51 1.92 8.11
N VAL A 90 -5.62 2.18 8.81
CA VAL A 90 -5.81 1.72 10.20
C VAL A 90 -5.82 0.20 10.28
N LEU A 91 -6.49 -0.49 9.35
CA LEU A 91 -6.48 -1.95 9.30
C LEU A 91 -5.08 -2.51 9.03
N ALA A 92 -4.32 -1.90 8.13
CA ALA A 92 -2.94 -2.31 7.86
C ALA A 92 -2.03 -2.14 9.08
N ALA A 93 -2.09 -0.97 9.72
CA ALA A 93 -1.35 -0.70 10.96
C ALA A 93 -1.78 -1.61 12.12
N PHE A 94 -3.07 -1.96 12.19
CA PHE A 94 -3.57 -2.92 13.18
C PHE A 94 -2.99 -4.33 12.96
N VAL A 95 -2.94 -4.80 11.71
CA VAL A 95 -2.34 -6.10 11.37
C VAL A 95 -0.86 -6.11 11.71
N GLU A 96 -0.12 -5.04 11.41
CA GLU A 96 1.30 -4.88 11.76
C GLU A 96 1.51 -4.97 13.28
N VAL A 97 0.75 -4.20 14.07
CA VAL A 97 0.86 -4.18 15.54
C VAL A 97 0.46 -5.53 16.13
N PHE A 98 -0.61 -6.15 15.63
CA PHE A 98 -1.07 -7.45 16.13
C PHE A 98 -0.04 -8.56 15.89
N ILE A 99 0.63 -8.54 14.73
CA ILE A 99 1.67 -9.52 14.42
C ILE A 99 2.94 -9.22 15.23
N THR A 100 3.32 -7.94 15.37
CA THR A 100 4.52 -7.51 16.12
C THR A 100 4.40 -7.80 17.61
N VAL A 101 3.21 -7.64 18.21
CA VAL A 101 2.98 -7.92 19.64
C VAL A 101 2.92 -9.43 19.94
N ASN A 102 2.58 -10.26 18.96
CA ASN A 102 2.60 -11.74 19.05
C ASN A 102 3.95 -12.35 18.64
N LEU A 103 4.98 -11.53 18.49
CA LEU A 103 6.33 -11.90 18.07
C LEU A 103 7.30 -11.80 19.25
#